data_AF-A0A535R253-F1
#
_entry.id   AF-A0A535R253-F1
#
_cell.length_a   1.000
_cell.length_b   1.000
_cell.length_c   1.000
_cell.angle_alpha   90.00
_cell.angle_beta   90.00
_cell.angle_gamma   90.00
#
_symmetry.space_group_name_H-M   'P 1'
#
loop_
_entity.id
_entity.type
_entity.pdbx_description
1 polymer ?
#
loop_
_entity_poly.entity_id
_entity_poly.type
_entity_poly.pdbx_seq_one_letter_code
_entity_poly.pdbx_strand_id
1 'polypeptide(L)'
;MADTETTVHGIPQPIPREQVTGTLQGQYVRSLWKSVLLILVLTVLFVTYLLMKPGGPNQVNLGDNLTQGLLEAVGLLLTLPLFWHGGGRGRRFPVPFTGHVAPAGTPQRWVPLLLGLGILSYIVGQALWTYNEDIAHFAVLFPTWADAGYLGSYPFVLLALLLLPSRPLSADTRSRILLD
;
A
#
# COMPACT_ATOMS: atom_id res chain seq x y z
N MET A 1 -22.54 -1.65 71.87
CA MET A 1 -21.31 -0.85 71.98
C MET A 1 -20.26 -1.59 71.18
N ALA A 2 -19.57 -0.88 70.27
CA ALA A 2 -18.53 -1.32 69.33
C ALA A 2 -18.98 -2.21 68.14
N ASP A 3 -18.55 -2.04 66.89
CA ASP A 3 -17.79 -1.02 66.16
C ASP A 3 -18.14 -1.18 64.65
N THR A 4 -18.26 -0.09 63.90
CA THR A 4 -18.49 -0.12 62.44
C THR A 4 -17.30 0.55 61.77
N GLU A 5 -16.33 -0.25 61.30
CA GLU A 5 -15.20 0.23 60.51
C GLU A 5 -15.69 0.65 59.12
N THR A 6 -15.71 1.95 58.85
CA THR A 6 -15.91 2.52 57.51
C THR A 6 -14.56 2.62 56.81
N THR A 7 -14.23 1.62 56.00
CA THR A 7 -13.08 1.63 55.09
C THR A 7 -13.33 2.65 53.97
N VAL A 8 -12.70 3.82 54.09
CA VAL A 8 -12.73 4.86 53.05
C VAL A 8 -11.91 4.40 51.86
N HIS A 9 -12.59 4.03 50.77
CA HIS A 9 -11.96 3.79 49.46
C HIS A 9 -11.29 5.08 48.96
N GLY A 10 -9.96 5.11 48.98
CA GLY A 10 -9.16 6.20 48.42
C GLY A 10 -9.41 6.38 46.92
N ILE A 11 -9.64 7.63 46.52
CA ILE A 11 -9.79 8.04 45.12
C ILE A 11 -8.49 7.71 44.35
N PRO A 12 -8.54 7.09 43.16
CA PRO A 12 -7.35 6.84 42.34
C PRO A 12 -6.70 8.17 41.96
N GLN A 13 -5.45 8.36 42.36
CA GLN A 13 -4.65 9.54 42.01
C GLN A 13 -4.48 9.63 40.48
N PRO A 14 -4.71 10.79 39.84
CA PRO A 14 -4.52 10.94 38.41
C PRO A 14 -3.02 10.83 38.07
N ILE A 15 -2.69 9.91 37.16
CA ILE A 15 -1.31 9.67 36.71
C ILE A 15 -0.74 10.98 36.12
N PRO A 16 0.46 11.43 36.55
CA PRO A 16 1.10 12.63 36.03
C PRO A 16 1.28 12.56 34.51
N ARG A 17 0.77 13.56 33.78
CA ARG A 17 0.80 13.58 32.30
C ARG A 17 2.21 13.46 31.71
N GLU A 18 3.24 13.91 32.44
CA GLU A 18 4.65 13.80 32.04
C GLU A 18 5.17 12.35 32.01
N GLN A 19 4.66 11.47 32.88
CA GLN A 19 5.01 10.04 32.85
C GLN A 19 4.38 9.33 31.65
N VAL A 20 3.20 9.77 31.21
CA VAL A 20 2.51 9.17 30.05
C VAL A 20 3.18 9.58 28.74
N THR A 21 3.64 10.82 28.60
CA THR A 21 4.36 11.26 27.39
C THR A 21 5.74 10.61 27.24
N GLY A 22 6.50 10.47 28.34
CA GLY A 22 7.82 9.81 28.31
C GLY A 22 7.77 8.33 27.93
N THR A 23 6.74 7.61 28.39
CA THR A 23 6.55 6.19 28.07
C THR A 23 6.14 5.96 26.61
N LEU A 24 5.24 6.80 26.08
CA LEU A 24 4.86 6.76 24.65
C LEU A 24 6.06 7.06 23.75
N GLN A 25 6.83 8.13 24.04
CA GLN A 25 7.99 8.52 23.23
C GLN A 25 9.06 7.42 23.20
N GLY A 26 9.37 6.78 24.34
CA GLY A 26 10.31 5.65 24.39
C GLY A 26 9.83 4.42 23.60
N GLN A 27 8.52 4.19 23.55
CA GLN A 27 7.93 3.10 22.78
C GLN A 27 7.98 3.35 21.26
N TYR A 28 7.75 4.60 20.81
CA TYR A 28 7.92 4.99 19.41
C TYR A 28 9.38 4.86 18.96
N VAL A 29 10.33 5.34 19.74
CA VAL A 29 11.78 5.25 19.41
C VAL A 29 12.23 3.80 19.29
N ARG A 30 11.80 2.92 20.21
CA ARG A 30 12.10 1.48 20.13
C ARG A 30 11.45 0.80 18.93
N SER A 31 10.25 1.21 18.53
CA SER A 31 9.57 0.69 17.34
C SER A 31 10.29 1.12 16.06
N LEU A 32 10.65 2.40 15.95
CA LEU A 32 11.39 2.95 14.82
C LEU A 32 12.77 2.30 14.69
N TRP A 33 13.44 2.02 15.80
CA TRP A 33 14.74 1.34 15.76
C TRP A 33 14.66 -0.08 15.17
N LYS A 34 13.57 -0.80 15.42
CA LYS A 34 13.32 -2.11 14.77
C LYS A 34 13.15 -1.95 13.25
N SER A 35 12.41 -0.92 12.81
CA SER A 35 12.25 -0.62 11.38
C SER A 35 13.58 -0.25 10.72
N VAL A 36 14.38 0.62 11.37
CA VAL A 36 15.71 1.01 10.89
C VAL A 36 16.64 -0.20 10.82
N LEU A 37 16.64 -1.05 11.84
CA LEU A 37 17.43 -2.28 11.84
C LEU A 37 17.01 -3.23 10.72
N LEU A 38 15.71 -3.41 10.50
CA LEU A 38 15.18 -4.24 9.42
C LEU A 38 15.62 -3.71 8.05
N ILE A 39 15.48 -2.40 7.82
CA ILE A 39 15.94 -1.75 6.58
C ILE A 39 17.43 -2.00 6.39
N LEU A 40 18.24 -1.76 7.42
CA LEU A 40 19.70 -1.94 7.35
C LEU A 40 20.08 -3.39 7.03
N VAL A 41 19.43 -4.37 7.67
CA VAL A 41 19.66 -5.80 7.39
C VAL A 41 19.30 -6.13 5.95
N LEU A 42 18.13 -5.70 5.46
CA LEU A 42 17.71 -5.93 4.07
C LEU A 42 18.67 -5.28 3.07
N THR A 43 19.12 -4.06 3.34
CA THR A 43 20.10 -3.36 2.49
C THR A 43 21.44 -4.09 2.46
N VAL A 44 21.96 -4.50 3.62
CA VAL A 44 23.23 -5.24 3.69
C VAL A 44 23.13 -6.57 2.96
N LEU A 45 22.02 -7.30 3.11
CA LEU A 45 21.76 -8.53 2.36
C LEU A 45 21.74 -8.29 0.85
N PHE A 46 21.05 -7.23 0.40
CA PHE A 46 20.98 -6.86 -1.01
C PHE A 46 22.35 -6.48 -1.59
N VAL A 47 23.11 -5.64 -0.87
CA VAL A 47 24.47 -5.25 -1.28
C VAL A 47 25.38 -6.48 -1.32
N THR A 48 25.28 -7.37 -0.33
CA THR A 48 26.06 -8.61 -0.30
C THR A 48 25.73 -9.50 -1.49
N TYR A 49 24.45 -9.63 -1.84
CA TYR A 49 24.00 -10.36 -3.02
C TYR A 49 24.58 -9.77 -4.32
N LEU A 50 24.56 -8.44 -4.47
CA LEU A 50 25.15 -7.76 -5.62
C LEU A 50 26.68 -7.96 -5.71
N LEU A 51 27.38 -7.92 -4.57
CA LEU A 51 28.83 -8.10 -4.51
C LEU A 51 29.24 -9.55 -4.78
N MET A 52 28.46 -10.51 -4.29
CA MET A 52 28.69 -11.93 -4.56
C MET A 52 28.43 -12.29 -6.03
N LYS A 53 27.71 -11.44 -6.78
CA LYS A 53 27.38 -11.55 -8.21
C LYS A 53 27.26 -13.01 -8.65
N PRO A 54 26.23 -13.73 -8.17
CA PRO A 54 26.09 -15.15 -8.45
C PRO A 54 25.76 -15.33 -9.94
N GLY A 55 26.79 -15.46 -10.77
CA GLY A 55 26.68 -15.68 -12.21
C GLY A 55 27.00 -14.46 -13.10
N GLY A 56 26.78 -14.65 -14.40
CA GLY A 56 26.93 -13.58 -15.39
C GLY A 56 25.82 -12.53 -15.30
N PRO A 57 25.98 -11.33 -15.91
CA PRO A 57 25.00 -10.25 -15.87
C PRO A 57 23.56 -10.70 -16.20
N ASN A 58 23.41 -11.58 -17.19
CA ASN A 58 22.10 -12.07 -17.63
C ASN A 58 21.40 -12.94 -16.56
N GLN A 59 22.16 -13.67 -15.73
CA GLN A 59 21.57 -14.52 -14.69
C GLN A 59 21.03 -13.69 -13.51
N VAL A 60 21.71 -12.60 -13.19
CA VAL A 60 21.26 -11.65 -12.15
C VAL A 60 20.00 -10.92 -12.64
N ASN A 61 19.98 -10.44 -13.88
CA ASN A 61 18.82 -9.76 -14.46
C ASN A 61 17.59 -10.68 -14.53
N LEU A 62 17.77 -11.93 -14.99
CA LEU A 62 16.68 -12.90 -15.05
C LEU A 62 16.13 -13.23 -13.64
N GLY A 63 17.00 -13.36 -12.64
CA GLY A 63 16.58 -13.58 -11.25
C GLY A 63 15.76 -12.41 -10.70
N ASP A 64 16.17 -11.18 -10.99
CA ASP A 64 15.46 -9.96 -10.60
C ASP A 64 14.08 -9.90 -11.27
N ASN A 65 14.01 -10.15 -12.57
CA ASN A 65 12.77 -10.15 -13.35
C ASN A 65 11.72 -11.13 -12.84
N LEU A 66 12.15 -12.36 -12.55
CA LEU A 66 11.28 -13.41 -12.02
C LEU A 66 10.80 -13.07 -10.62
N THR A 67 11.70 -12.55 -9.78
CA THR A 67 11.36 -12.13 -8.42
C THR A 67 10.34 -11.00 -8.45
N GLN A 68 10.57 -9.99 -9.28
CA GLN A 68 9.67 -8.87 -9.46
C GLN A 68 8.29 -9.32 -9.95
N GLY A 69 8.23 -10.09 -11.03
CA GLY A 69 6.96 -10.60 -11.56
C GLY A 69 6.19 -11.49 -10.58
N LEU A 70 6.90 -12.31 -9.79
CA LEU A 70 6.27 -13.15 -8.76
C LEU A 70 5.68 -12.31 -7.62
N LEU A 71 6.42 -11.33 -7.11
CA LEU A 71 5.96 -10.43 -6.06
C LEU A 71 4.73 -9.63 -6.50
N GLU A 72 4.71 -9.17 -7.76
CA GLU A 72 3.58 -8.46 -8.33
C GLU A 72 2.37 -9.37 -8.54
N ALA A 73 2.57 -10.62 -8.96
CA ALA A 73 1.50 -11.61 -9.04
C ALA A 73 0.89 -11.91 -7.66
N VAL A 74 1.73 -12.01 -6.61
CA VAL A 74 1.25 -12.09 -5.23
C VAL A 74 0.47 -10.83 -4.85
N GLY A 75 0.97 -9.64 -5.20
CA GLY A 75 0.26 -8.38 -5.02
C GLY A 75 -1.13 -8.38 -5.67
N LEU A 76 -1.22 -8.85 -6.91
CA LEU A 76 -2.48 -9.01 -7.63
C LEU A 76 -3.44 -9.97 -6.90
N LEU A 77 -2.94 -11.12 -6.44
CA LEU A 77 -3.73 -12.08 -5.66
C LEU A 77 -4.22 -11.49 -4.34
N LEU A 78 -3.42 -10.65 -3.68
CA LEU A 78 -3.82 -9.92 -2.48
C LEU A 78 -4.90 -8.87 -2.75
N THR A 79 -5.02 -8.35 -3.98
CA THR A 79 -6.13 -7.46 -4.33
C THR A 79 -7.47 -8.21 -4.41
N LEU A 80 -7.49 -9.49 -4.84
CA LEU A 80 -8.71 -10.31 -5.01
C LEU A 80 -9.64 -10.40 -3.78
N PRO A 81 -9.17 -10.64 -2.55
CA PRO A 81 -10.04 -10.65 -1.38
C PRO A 81 -10.61 -9.26 -1.02
N LEU A 82 -9.97 -8.16 -1.43
CA LEU A 82 -10.48 -6.80 -1.21
C LEU A 82 -11.73 -6.50 -2.06
N PHE A 83 -11.90 -7.19 -3.20
CA PHE A 83 -13.13 -7.11 -3.99
C PHE A 83 -14.34 -7.63 -3.21
N TRP A 84 -14.15 -8.70 -2.43
CA TRP A 84 -15.23 -9.32 -1.66
C TRP A 84 -15.59 -8.51 -0.40
N HIS A 85 -14.59 -7.90 0.23
CA HIS A 85 -14.76 -7.16 1.48
C HIS A 85 -15.11 -5.68 1.30
N GLY A 86 -14.97 -5.13 0.09
CA GLY A 86 -15.28 -3.74 -0.25
C GLY A 86 -16.77 -3.36 -0.20
N GLY A 87 -17.68 -4.34 -0.07
CA GLY A 87 -19.12 -4.09 0.04
C GLY A 87 -19.64 -3.84 1.47
N GLY A 88 -18.85 -4.12 2.52
CA GLY A 88 -19.36 -4.23 3.89
C GLY A 88 -18.98 -3.13 4.88
N ARG A 89 -17.97 -2.28 4.59
CA ARG A 89 -17.50 -1.26 5.53
C ARG A 89 -18.07 0.13 5.24
N GLY A 90 -19.40 0.20 5.20
CA GLY A 90 -20.12 1.43 5.50
C GLY A 90 -19.97 1.78 6.97
N ARG A 91 -18.78 2.27 7.39
CA ARG A 91 -18.69 3.09 8.60
C ARG A 91 -19.43 4.39 8.29
N ARG A 92 -20.74 4.37 8.49
CA ARG A 92 -21.61 5.55 8.58
C ARG A 92 -21.02 6.43 9.67
N PHE A 93 -20.19 7.40 9.30
CA PHE A 93 -20.00 8.56 10.15
C PHE A 93 -21.35 9.28 10.22
N PRO A 94 -21.89 9.59 11.42
CA PRO A 94 -23.09 10.40 11.52
C PRO A 94 -22.74 11.80 11.02
N VAL A 95 -23.27 12.20 9.87
CA VAL A 95 -23.15 13.56 9.35
C VAL A 95 -24.41 14.32 9.78
N PRO A 96 -24.30 15.39 10.61
CA PRO A 96 -25.44 16.24 10.90
C PRO A 96 -25.77 17.11 9.67
N PHE A 97 -27.01 16.96 9.20
CA PHE A 97 -27.91 17.97 8.63
C PHE A 97 -27.28 19.16 7.89
N THR A 98 -27.03 19.01 6.59
CA THR A 98 -27.47 19.96 5.53
C THR A 98 -27.04 19.44 4.14
N GLY A 99 -28.01 19.32 3.23
CA GLY A 99 -27.79 18.99 1.81
C GLY A 99 -28.01 17.51 1.46
N HIS A 100 -29.21 17.18 0.98
CA HIS A 100 -29.50 15.91 0.32
C HIS A 100 -28.75 15.83 -1.01
N VAL A 101 -27.54 15.28 -1.00
CA VAL A 101 -26.91 14.75 -2.20
C VAL A 101 -27.29 13.27 -2.25
N ALA A 102 -27.99 12.87 -3.31
CA ALA A 102 -28.42 11.49 -3.53
C ALA A 102 -27.23 10.52 -3.37
N PRO A 103 -27.44 9.31 -2.80
CA PRO A 103 -26.39 8.30 -2.71
C PRO A 103 -26.09 7.80 -4.13
N ALA A 104 -25.16 8.46 -4.82
CA ALA A 104 -24.56 7.92 -6.03
C ALA A 104 -23.94 6.58 -5.65
N GLY A 105 -24.41 5.49 -6.26
CA GLY A 105 -23.94 4.14 -5.99
C GLY A 105 -22.42 4.11 -5.96
N THR A 106 -21.86 3.66 -4.84
CA THR A 106 -20.44 3.87 -4.48
C THR A 106 -19.52 3.35 -5.59
N PRO A 107 -18.89 4.24 -6.38
CA PRO A 107 -18.00 3.82 -7.45
C PRO A 107 -16.69 3.23 -6.89
N GLN A 108 -16.54 3.27 -5.55
CA GLN A 108 -15.49 2.63 -4.75
C GLN A 108 -15.41 1.10 -4.94
N ARG A 109 -16.47 0.43 -5.43
CA ARG A 109 -16.42 -1.00 -5.78
C ARG A 109 -15.47 -1.31 -6.94
N TRP A 110 -15.18 -0.31 -7.80
CA TRP A 110 -14.30 -0.46 -8.96
C TRP A 110 -12.83 -0.20 -8.63
N VAL A 111 -12.53 0.39 -7.46
CA VAL A 111 -11.15 0.71 -7.04
C VAL A 111 -10.26 -0.54 -7.00
N PRO A 112 -10.68 -1.68 -6.40
CA PRO A 112 -9.85 -2.89 -6.39
C PRO A 112 -9.63 -3.44 -7.80
N LEU A 113 -10.64 -3.32 -8.68
CA LEU A 113 -10.56 -3.77 -10.07
C LEU A 113 -9.55 -2.95 -10.86
N LEU A 114 -9.59 -1.64 -10.72
CA LEU A 114 -8.66 -0.74 -11.41
C LEU A 114 -7.24 -0.88 -10.87
N LEU A 115 -7.05 -1.10 -9.57
CA LEU A 115 -5.74 -1.44 -9.01
C LEU A 115 -5.23 -2.78 -9.56
N GLY A 116 -6.07 -3.81 -9.56
CA GLY A 116 -5.71 -5.12 -10.12
C GLY A 116 -5.37 -5.05 -11.61
N LEU A 117 -6.11 -4.25 -12.38
CA LEU A 117 -5.85 -4.04 -13.81
C LEU A 117 -4.55 -3.27 -14.06
N GLY A 118 -4.22 -2.30 -13.19
CA GLY A 118 -2.94 -1.61 -13.21
C GLY A 118 -1.76 -2.56 -12.96
N ILE A 119 -1.87 -3.40 -11.92
CA ILE A 119 -0.86 -4.43 -11.62
C ILE A 119 -0.75 -5.44 -12.76
N LEU A 120 -1.88 -5.91 -13.31
CA LEU A 120 -1.89 -6.84 -14.43
C LEU A 120 -1.22 -6.25 -15.68
N SER A 121 -1.51 -4.98 -16.00
CA SER A 121 -0.86 -4.27 -17.11
C SER A 121 0.65 -4.23 -16.94
N TYR A 122 1.12 -3.95 -15.72
CA TYR A 122 2.54 -3.95 -15.40
C TYR A 122 3.16 -5.34 -15.55
N ILE A 123 2.53 -6.40 -15.00
CA ILE A 123 2.98 -7.80 -15.14
C ILE A 123 3.09 -8.19 -16.61
N VAL A 124 2.14 -7.79 -17.45
CA VAL A 124 2.20 -8.04 -18.90
C VAL A 124 3.40 -7.33 -19.53
N GLY A 125 3.66 -6.08 -19.15
CA GLY A 125 4.87 -5.35 -19.57
C GLY A 125 6.15 -6.08 -19.16
N GLN A 126 6.24 -6.50 -17.89
CA GLN A 126 7.37 -7.23 -17.34
C GLN A 126 7.60 -8.57 -18.04
N ALA A 127 6.54 -9.32 -18.30
CA ALA A 127 6.62 -10.60 -19.01
C ALA A 127 7.10 -10.42 -20.46
N LEU A 128 6.58 -9.41 -21.17
CA LEU A 128 7.01 -9.08 -22.53
C LEU A 128 8.47 -8.62 -22.56
N TRP A 129 8.90 -7.81 -21.59
CA TRP A 129 10.29 -7.35 -21.49
C TRP A 129 11.23 -8.53 -21.24
N THR A 130 10.92 -9.36 -20.25
CA THR A 130 11.68 -10.57 -19.91
C THR A 130 11.77 -11.51 -21.11
N TYR A 131 10.66 -11.73 -21.83
CA TYR A 131 10.68 -12.56 -23.04
C TYR A 131 11.58 -11.98 -24.14
N ASN A 132 11.48 -10.68 -24.40
CA ASN A 132 12.24 -10.02 -25.47
C ASN A 132 13.75 -10.00 -25.18
N GLU A 133 14.14 -9.74 -23.93
CA GLU A 133 15.53 -9.61 -23.51
C GLU A 133 16.18 -10.98 -23.24
N ASP A 134 15.53 -11.81 -22.41
CA ASP A 134 16.14 -13.03 -21.88
C ASP A 134 15.95 -14.25 -22.79
N ILE A 135 14.92 -14.26 -23.65
CA ILE A 135 14.61 -15.40 -24.54
C ILE A 135 14.89 -15.04 -26.00
N ALA A 136 14.32 -13.94 -26.48
CA ALA A 136 14.44 -13.54 -27.88
C ALA A 136 15.75 -12.80 -28.19
N HIS A 137 16.47 -12.33 -27.16
CA HIS A 137 17.72 -11.58 -27.26
C HIS A 137 17.68 -10.45 -28.30
N PHE A 138 16.52 -9.77 -28.40
CA PHE A 138 16.39 -8.65 -29.32
C PHE A 138 17.28 -7.50 -28.85
N ALA A 139 18.01 -6.88 -29.79
CA ALA A 139 18.69 -5.62 -29.51
C ALA A 139 17.62 -4.59 -29.09
N VAL A 140 17.80 -3.98 -27.92
CA VAL A 140 16.85 -3.04 -27.30
C VAL A 140 16.37 -1.98 -28.30
N LEU A 141 15.18 -2.18 -28.88
CA LEU A 141 14.53 -1.26 -29.79
C LEU A 141 13.41 -0.55 -29.03
N PHE A 142 13.66 0.66 -28.55
CA PHE A 142 12.61 1.49 -27.95
C PHE A 142 11.81 2.22 -29.05
N PRO A 143 10.46 2.28 -28.98
CA PRO A 143 9.56 1.66 -28.00
C PRO A 143 9.09 0.24 -28.40
N THR A 144 8.80 -0.59 -27.40
CA THR A 144 8.30 -1.97 -27.51
C THR A 144 6.87 -2.11 -26.95
N TRP A 145 6.26 -3.28 -27.18
CA TRP A 145 5.00 -3.65 -26.53
C TRP A 145 5.10 -3.78 -25.00
N ALA A 146 6.30 -3.98 -24.45
CA ALA A 146 6.51 -3.96 -23.01
C ALA A 146 6.24 -2.55 -22.44
N ASP A 147 6.69 -1.51 -23.15
CA ASP A 147 6.48 -0.11 -22.76
C ASP A 147 5.00 0.25 -22.74
N ALA A 148 4.22 -0.28 -23.69
CA ALA A 148 2.77 -0.13 -23.67
C ALA A 148 2.14 -0.79 -22.43
N GLY A 149 2.65 -1.96 -22.00
CA GLY A 149 2.21 -2.64 -20.77
C GLY A 149 2.52 -1.82 -19.51
N TYR A 150 3.75 -1.30 -19.40
CA TYR A 150 4.13 -0.43 -18.28
C TYR A 150 3.33 0.86 -18.25
N LEU A 151 3.19 1.55 -19.39
CA LEU A 151 2.42 2.79 -19.49
C LEU A 151 0.92 2.57 -19.27
N GLY A 152 0.40 1.41 -19.66
CA GLY A 152 -0.98 1.01 -19.41
C GLY A 152 -1.33 0.94 -17.92
N SER A 153 -0.36 0.70 -17.03
CA SER A 153 -0.62 0.66 -15.59
C SER A 153 -1.09 2.01 -15.01
N TYR A 154 -0.52 3.11 -15.50
CA TYR A 154 -0.76 4.47 -15.00
C TYR A 154 -2.23 4.92 -15.06
N PRO A 155 -2.95 4.84 -16.20
CA PRO A 155 -4.34 5.27 -16.26
C PRO A 155 -5.24 4.46 -15.32
N PHE A 156 -4.97 3.16 -15.13
CA PHE A 156 -5.77 2.34 -14.22
C PHE A 156 -5.54 2.69 -12.75
N VAL A 157 -4.28 2.85 -12.34
CA VAL A 157 -3.93 3.27 -10.96
C VAL A 157 -4.46 4.67 -10.68
N LEU A 158 -4.35 5.58 -11.65
CA LEU A 158 -4.86 6.93 -11.55
C LEU A 158 -6.38 6.94 -11.33
N LEU A 159 -7.12 6.20 -12.16
CA LEU A 159 -8.57 6.07 -12.00
C LEU A 159 -8.91 5.47 -10.63
N ALA A 160 -8.20 4.44 -10.18
CA ALA A 160 -8.40 3.84 -8.87
C ALA A 160 -8.22 4.87 -7.73
N LEU A 161 -7.17 5.70 -7.80
CA LEU A 161 -6.88 6.73 -6.81
C LEU A 161 -7.95 7.83 -6.82
N LEU A 162 -8.41 8.25 -8.00
CA LEU A 162 -9.52 9.20 -8.15
C LEU A 162 -10.83 8.65 -7.59
N LEU A 163 -11.03 7.33 -7.59
CA LEU A 163 -12.23 6.64 -7.11
C LEU A 163 -12.17 6.26 -5.62
N LEU A 164 -10.99 6.40 -4.99
CA LEU A 164 -10.73 6.10 -3.58
C LEU A 164 -11.44 7.04 -2.58
N PRO A 165 -11.68 8.35 -2.84
CA PRO A 165 -12.31 9.23 -1.87
C PRO A 165 -13.73 8.80 -1.50
N SER A 166 -13.95 8.45 -0.23
CA SER A 166 -15.27 8.07 0.31
C SER A 166 -16.20 9.26 0.58
N ARG A 167 -15.75 10.50 0.38
CA ARG A 167 -16.61 11.68 0.35
C ARG A 167 -16.98 11.97 -1.10
N PRO A 168 -18.25 12.31 -1.42
CA PRO A 168 -18.64 12.72 -2.76
C PRO A 168 -18.03 14.10 -3.08
N LEU A 169 -16.73 14.11 -3.40
CA LEU A 169 -16.06 15.25 -4.00
C LEU A 169 -16.42 15.25 -5.48
N SER A 170 -16.84 16.41 -5.99
CA SER A 170 -17.07 16.64 -7.43
C SER A 170 -15.81 16.26 -8.22
N ALA A 171 -15.98 15.76 -9.44
CA ALA A 171 -14.87 15.35 -10.32
C ALA A 171 -13.84 16.47 -10.50
N ASP A 172 -14.31 17.73 -10.54
CA ASP A 172 -13.50 18.95 -10.61
C ASP A 172 -12.56 19.14 -9.42
N THR A 173 -13.02 18.78 -8.22
CA THR A 173 -12.19 18.86 -7.01
C THR A 173 -11.14 17.76 -6.98
N ARG A 174 -11.44 16.59 -7.57
CA ARG A 174 -10.50 15.45 -7.63
C ARG A 174 -9.35 15.70 -8.61
N SER A 175 -9.64 16.27 -9.78
CA SER A 175 -8.59 16.68 -10.74
C SER A 175 -7.70 17.77 -10.16
N ARG A 176 -8.28 18.71 -9.41
CA ARG A 176 -7.49 19.79 -8.79
C ARG A 176 -6.54 19.30 -7.70
N ILE A 177 -6.90 18.27 -6.91
CA ILE A 177 -6.00 17.63 -5.93
C ILE A 177 -4.89 16.82 -6.62
N LEU A 178 -5.17 16.24 -7.79
CA LEU A 178 -4.16 15.49 -8.54
C LEU A 178 -3.11 16.42 -9.17
N LEU A 179 -3.53 17.63 -9.58
CA LEU A 179 -2.70 18.61 -10.25
C LEU A 179 -1.93 19.53 -9.28
N ASP A 180 -2.20 19.42 -7.98
CA ASP A 180 -1.52 20.16 -6.90
C ASP A 180 -0.42 19.27 -6.27
#